data_AF-A0AAX2QFJ1-F1
#
_entry.id   AF-A0AAX2QFJ1-F1
#
_cell.length_a   1.000
_cell.length_b   1.000
_cell.length_c   1.000
_cell.angle_alpha   90.00
_cell.angle_beta   90.00
_cell.angle_gamma   90.00
#
_symmetry.space_group_name_H-M   'P 1'
#
loop_
_entity.id
_entity.type
_entity.pdbx_description
1 polymer ?
#
loop_
_entity_poly.entity_id
_entity_poly.type
_entity_poly.pdbx_seq_one_letter_code
_entity_poly.pdbx_strand_id
1 'polypeptide(L)' 'MSDTDRRPLMEAPQMYVHYCEEVECEEWGGWGNSPSPAVAIRWWCFEHFPHKSYEQEQALRRKLEAAERGDIVQR' A
#
# COMPACT_ATOMS: atom_id res chain seq x y z
N MET A 1 44.92 4.99 -0.75
CA MET A 1 44.22 4.32 -1.87
C MET A 1 42.75 4.61 -1.69
N SER A 2 42.11 5.31 -2.63
CA SER A 2 40.72 5.73 -2.52
C SER A 2 39.82 4.64 -3.09
N ASP A 3 38.85 4.15 -2.32
CA ASP A 3 37.94 3.04 -2.69
C ASP A 3 36.84 3.50 -3.68
N THR A 4 37.18 4.43 -4.57
CA THR A 4 36.22 5.17 -5.42
C THR A 4 35.97 4.47 -6.76
N ASP A 5 36.86 3.56 -7.18
CA ASP A 5 36.74 2.78 -8.42
C ASP A 5 36.08 1.41 -8.23
N ARG A 6 35.63 1.08 -7.01
CA ARG A 6 35.00 -0.22 -6.75
C ARG A 6 33.57 -0.19 -7.29
N ARG A 7 33.32 -0.98 -8.34
CA ARG A 7 31.95 -1.20 -8.83
C ARG A 7 31.09 -1.84 -7.73
N PRO A 8 29.81 -1.43 -7.60
CA PRO A 8 28.88 -2.09 -6.68
C PRO A 8 28.84 -3.59 -6.98
N LEU A 9 28.90 -4.41 -5.93
CA LEU A 9 28.81 -5.87 -6.05
C LEU A 9 27.41 -6.33 -6.48
N MET A 10 26.41 -5.46 -6.35
CA MET A 10 25.02 -5.68 -6.76
C MET A 10 24.39 -4.39 -7.27
N GLU A 11 23.44 -4.53 -8.18
CA GLU A 11 22.51 -3.46 -8.54
C GLU A 11 21.59 -3.14 -7.36
N ALA A 12 21.29 -1.86 -7.15
CA ALA A 12 20.34 -1.45 -6.13
C ALA A 12 18.93 -1.96 -6.46
N PRO A 13 18.12 -2.35 -5.46
CA PRO A 13 16.73 -2.72 -5.70
C PRO A 13 15.97 -1.61 -6.42
N GLN A 14 15.25 -1.93 -7.47
CA GLN A 14 14.34 -0.99 -8.11
C GLN A 14 13.10 -0.84 -7.22
N MET A 15 12.92 0.35 -6.66
CA MET A 15 11.74 0.70 -5.88
C MET A 15 10.62 1.10 -6.85
N TYR A 16 9.55 0.30 -6.88
CA TYR A 16 8.37 0.63 -7.67
C TYR A 16 7.37 1.40 -6.80
N VAL A 17 6.91 2.54 -7.31
CA VAL A 17 5.81 3.30 -6.72
C VAL A 17 4.50 2.79 -7.30
N HIS A 18 3.62 2.32 -6.43
CA HIS A 18 2.28 1.88 -6.80
C HIS A 18 1.26 2.81 -6.14
N TYR A 19 0.30 3.28 -6.93
CA TYR A 19 -0.88 4.00 -6.43
C TYR A 19 -2.04 3.02 -6.25
N CYS A 20 -3.01 3.41 -5.44
CA CYS A 20 -4.25 2.68 -5.31
C CYS A 20 -5.00 2.66 -6.65
N GLU A 21 -5.49 1.49 -7.07
CA GLU A 21 -6.24 1.34 -8.32
C GLU A 21 -7.72 1.69 -8.21
N GLU A 22 -8.21 2.01 -7.01
CA GLU A 22 -9.56 2.55 -6.86
C GLU A 22 -9.68 3.89 -7.59
N VAL A 23 -10.79 4.06 -8.31
CA VAL A 23 -11.03 5.26 -9.09
C VAL A 23 -11.09 6.46 -8.14
N GLU A 24 -10.42 7.55 -8.50
CA GLU A 24 -10.34 8.79 -7.69
C GLU A 24 -9.58 8.65 -6.35
N CYS A 25 -8.86 7.54 -6.11
CA CYS A 25 -7.98 7.39 -4.95
C CYS A 25 -6.53 7.71 -5.31
N GLU A 26 -5.98 8.76 -4.70
CA GLU A 26 -4.58 9.20 -4.94
C GLU A 26 -3.60 8.66 -3.89
N GLU A 27 -4.06 7.77 -3.01
CA GLU A 27 -3.26 7.17 -1.95
C GLU A 27 -2.29 6.11 -2.47
N TRP A 28 -1.25 5.85 -1.68
CA TRP A 28 -0.23 4.84 -2.01
C TRP A 28 -0.80 3.41 -1.92
N GLY A 29 -0.53 2.62 -2.94
CA GLY A 29 -0.91 1.21 -3.05
C GLY A 29 0.10 0.30 -2.34
N GLY A 30 -0.12 0.02 -1.05
CA GLY A 30 0.74 -0.88 -0.26
C GLY A 30 0.39 -2.36 -0.37
N TRP A 31 -0.79 -2.69 -0.91
CA TRP A 31 -1.32 -4.06 -0.94
C TRP A 31 -1.50 -4.55 -2.36
N GLY A 32 -0.70 -5.53 -2.76
CA GLY A 32 -0.73 -6.15 -4.09
C GLY A 32 -1.47 -7.49 -4.09
N ASN A 33 -2.36 -7.71 -5.05
CA ASN A 33 -2.92 -9.04 -5.31
C ASN A 33 -2.99 -9.34 -6.81
N SER A 34 -2.67 -10.57 -7.17
CA SER A 34 -2.92 -11.12 -8.50
C SER A 34 -3.64 -12.46 -8.39
N PRO A 35 -4.69 -12.71 -9.18
CA PRO A 35 -5.41 -13.98 -9.18
C PRO A 35 -4.59 -15.13 -9.75
N SER A 36 -3.53 -14.86 -10.52
CA SER A 36 -2.61 -15.90 -11.02
C SER A 36 -1.26 -15.30 -11.46
N PRO A 37 -0.18 -16.10 -11.55
CA PRO A 37 1.13 -15.61 -12.00
C PRO A 37 1.14 -14.99 -13.40
N ALA A 38 0.13 -15.26 -14.23
CA ALA A 38 0.01 -14.73 -15.58
C ALA A 38 -0.64 -13.33 -15.65
N VAL A 39 -1.24 -12.86 -14.55
CA VAL A 39 -1.92 -11.57 -14.48
C VAL A 39 -1.05 -10.59 -13.69
N ALA A 40 -0.89 -9.37 -14.20
CA ALA A 40 -0.16 -8.31 -13.51
C ALA A 40 -0.77 -8.07 -12.12
N ILE A 41 0.09 -7.85 -11.13
CA ILE A 41 -0.33 -7.52 -9.76
C ILE A 41 -1.01 -6.17 -9.79
N ARG A 42 -2.21 -6.13 -9.21
CA ARG A 42 -2.93 -4.89 -8.96
C ARG A 42 -2.71 -4.40 -7.55
N TRP A 43 -2.77 -3.10 -7.35
CA TRP A 43 -2.38 -2.46 -6.09
C TRP A 43 -3.47 -1.58 -5.48
N TRP A 44 -3.59 -1.60 -4.15
CA TRP A 44 -4.58 -0.83 -3.41
C TRP A 44 -4.03 -0.26 -2.11
N CYS A 45 -4.59 0.86 -1.65
CA CYS A 45 -4.44 1.29 -0.27
C CYS A 45 -5.18 0.32 0.67
N PHE A 46 -4.95 0.46 1.99
CA PHE A 46 -5.61 -0.42 2.95
C PHE A 46 -7.14 -0.26 2.93
N GLU A 47 -7.67 0.96 2.73
CA GLU A 47 -9.12 1.18 2.63
C GLU A 47 -9.75 0.39 1.48
N HIS A 48 -9.13 0.38 0.30
CA HIS A 48 -9.71 -0.16 -0.93
C HIS A 48 -9.32 -1.61 -1.28
N PHE A 49 -8.40 -2.23 -0.54
CA PHE A 49 -7.99 -3.60 -0.85
C PHE A 49 -9.17 -4.61 -0.84
N PRO A 50 -9.51 -5.29 -1.93
CA PRO A 50 -10.75 -6.09 -2.01
C PRO A 50 -10.68 -7.45 -1.31
N HIS A 51 -9.50 -7.90 -0.89
CA HIS A 51 -9.28 -9.26 -0.35
C HIS A 51 -8.88 -9.25 1.13
N LYS A 52 -9.53 -8.40 1.92
CA LYS A 52 -9.27 -8.31 3.36
C LYS A 52 -9.69 -9.59 4.08
N SER A 53 -8.94 -9.98 5.10
CA SER A 53 -9.40 -10.95 6.08
C SER A 53 -10.47 -10.32 6.99
N TYR A 54 -11.22 -11.17 7.70
CA TYR A 54 -12.19 -10.69 8.70
C TYR A 54 -11.55 -9.74 9.72
N GLU A 55 -10.36 -10.07 10.22
CA GLU A 55 -9.65 -9.22 11.19
C GLU A 55 -9.27 -7.85 10.60
N GLN A 56 -8.85 -7.82 9.33
CA GLN A 56 -8.51 -6.59 8.62
C GLN A 56 -9.76 -5.73 8.37
N GLU A 57 -10.90 -6.35 8.05
CA GLU A 57 -12.17 -5.63 7.94
C GLU A 57 -12.59 -5.04 9.29
N GLN A 58 -12.45 -5.78 10.39
CA GLN A 58 -12.73 -5.26 11.73
C GLN A 58 -11.77 -4.11 12.12
N ALA A 59 -10.51 -4.18 11.70
CA ALA A 59 -9.55 -3.10 11.92
C ALA A 59 -9.92 -1.83 11.13
N LEU A 60 -10.29 -1.97 9.85
CA LEU A 60 -10.76 -0.85 9.04
C LEU A 60 -12.01 -0.22 9.65
N ARG A 61 -12.98 -1.03 10.09
CA ARG A 61 -14.19 -0.52 10.77
C ARG A 61 -13.84 0.34 11.99
N ARG A 62 -12.98 -0.15 12.87
CA ARG A 62 -12.55 0.60 14.07
C ARG A 62 -11.83 1.89 13.70
N LYS A 63 -11.02 1.90 12.64
CA LYS A 63 -10.35 3.10 12.14
C LYS A 63 -11.37 4.16 11.70
N LEU A 64 -12.38 3.76 10.93
CA LEU A 64 -13.44 4.66 10.45
C LEU A 64 -14.29 5.21 11.59
N GLU A 65 -14.70 4.36 12.53
CA GLU A 65 -15.44 4.77 13.73
C GLU A 65 -14.63 5.76 14.60
N ALA A 66 -13.31 5.56 14.71
CA ALA A 66 -12.43 6.47 15.43
C ALA A 66 -12.28 7.81 14.71
N ALA A 67 -12.21 7.81 13.37
CA ALA A 67 -12.17 9.03 12.56
C ALA A 67 -13.47 9.84 12.72
N GLU A 68 -14.62 9.19 12.59
CA GLU A 68 -15.93 9.84 12.80
C GLU A 68 -16.06 10.46 14.19
N ARG A 69 -15.63 9.73 15.24
CA ARG A 69 -15.62 10.28 16.60
C ARG A 69 -14.68 11.46 16.73
N GLY A 70 -13.51 11.42 16.09
CA GLY A 70 -12.55 12.52 16.06
C GLY A 70 -13.15 13.78 15.44
N ASP A 71 -13.85 13.64 14.32
CA ASP A 71 -14.52 14.74 13.62
C ASP A 71 -15.62 15.40 14.47
N ILE A 72 -16.36 14.61 15.25
CA ILE A 72 -17.39 15.12 16.19
C ILE A 72 -16.75 15.93 17.32
N VAL A 73 -15.56 15.56 17.78
CA VAL A 73 -14.86 16.24 18.89
C VAL A 73 -14.17 17.53 18.43
N GLN A 74 -13.80 17.66 17.15
CA GLN A 74 -13.10 18.83 16.62
C GLN A 74 -14.01 19.94 16.05
N ARG A 75 -15.33 19.78 16.11
CA ARG A 75 -16.33 20.72 15.56
C ARG A 75 -17.06 21.50 16.65
#